data_AF-A0ABD6P499-F1
#
_entry.id   AF-A0ABD6P499-F1
#
_cell.length_a   1.000
_cell.length_b   1.000
_cell.length_c   1.000
_cell.angle_alpha   90.00
_cell.angle_beta   90.00
_cell.angle_gamma   90.00
#
_symmetry.space_group_name_H-M   'P 1'
#
loop_
_entity.id
_entity.type
_entity.pdbx_description
1 polymer ?
#
loop_
_entity_poly.entity_id
_entity_poly.type
_entity_poly.pdbx_seq_one_letter_code
_entity_poly.pdbx_strand_id
1 'polypeptide(L)' 'MRLAGEERSRGDRRLSDEPMTGPQRSHLHTLAREAGREVPDGKTKAQASRLIDELQRQTGRGAG' A
#
# COMPACT_ATOMS: atom_id res chain seq x y z
N MET A 1 -22.62 -33.80 -0.65
CA MET A 1 -21.95 -33.10 -1.78
C MET A 1 -21.94 -31.61 -1.50
N ARG A 2 -20.74 -30.99 -1.56
CA ARG A 2 -20.37 -29.65 -2.12
C ARG A 2 -21.32 -28.45 -1.88
N LEU A 3 -20.93 -27.25 -1.43
CA LEU A 3 -19.64 -26.59 -1.19
C LEU A 3 -19.86 -25.46 -0.15
N ALA A 4 -18.91 -25.29 0.77
CA ALA A 4 -18.71 -24.02 1.44
C ALA A 4 -18.23 -22.98 0.41
N GLY A 5 -18.91 -21.85 0.33
CA GLY A 5 -18.57 -20.70 -0.51
C GLY A 5 -19.68 -19.68 -0.29
N GLU A 6 -19.45 -18.49 0.24
CA GLU A 6 -18.39 -17.58 -0.14
C GLU A 6 -18.13 -16.61 1.02
N GLU A 7 -17.24 -16.99 1.94
CA GLU A 7 -16.64 -16.05 2.89
C GLU A 7 -15.62 -15.18 2.13
N ARG A 8 -16.07 -14.35 1.19
CA ARG A 8 -15.23 -13.26 0.69
C ARG A 8 -15.40 -12.09 1.65
N SER A 9 -14.61 -12.12 2.72
CA SER A 9 -14.38 -10.97 3.59
C SER A 9 -14.09 -9.76 2.71
N ARG A 10 -15.06 -8.84 2.65
CA ARG A 10 -15.10 -7.66 1.77
C ARG A 10 -14.13 -6.57 2.25
N GLY A 11 -12.89 -6.94 2.55
CA GLY A 11 -11.86 -6.05 3.10
C GLY A 11 -10.67 -5.78 2.17
N ASP A 12 -10.42 -6.65 1.18
CA ASP A 12 -9.13 -6.68 0.47
C ASP A 12 -9.21 -6.29 -1.02
N ARG A 13 -10.37 -5.82 -1.51
CA ARG A 13 -10.53 -5.49 -2.95
C ARG A 13 -10.02 -4.09 -3.35
N ARG A 14 -9.71 -3.20 -2.39
CA ARG A 14 -9.25 -1.83 -2.72
C ARG A 14 -7.75 -1.74 -3.02
N LEU A 15 -7.00 -2.77 -2.69
CA LEU A 15 -5.55 -2.86 -2.86
C LEU A 15 -5.24 -4.01 -3.83
N SER A 16 -5.43 -3.75 -5.13
CA SER A 16 -5.17 -4.73 -6.20
C SER A 16 -3.67 -5.04 -6.35
N ASP A 17 -3.34 -6.22 -6.88
CA ASP A 17 -1.99 -6.59 -7.37
C ASP A 17 -1.59 -5.90 -8.69
N GLU A 18 -2.38 -4.92 -9.15
CA GLU A 18 -2.03 -4.06 -10.28
C GLU A 18 -0.74 -3.28 -9.97
N PRO A 19 0.03 -2.85 -10.98
CA PRO A 19 1.17 -1.94 -10.76
C PRO A 19 0.74 -0.69 -9.96
N MET A 20 1.63 -0.19 -9.10
CA MET A 20 1.33 1.05 -8.38
C MET A 20 1.02 2.19 -9.33
N THR A 21 0.10 3.07 -8.94
CA THR A 21 -0.23 4.24 -9.75
C THR A 21 0.90 5.28 -9.68
N GLY A 22 0.99 6.15 -10.69
CA GLY A 22 1.92 7.29 -10.66
C GLY A 22 1.84 8.12 -9.37
N PRO A 23 0.63 8.53 -8.92
CA PRO A 23 0.47 9.22 -7.64
C PRO A 23 0.98 8.44 -6.42
N GLN A 24 0.71 7.13 -6.34
CA GLN A 24 1.23 6.30 -5.24
C GLN A 24 2.76 6.26 -5.25
N ARG A 25 3.38 6.10 -6.42
CA ARG A 25 4.83 6.13 -6.58
C ARG A 25 5.42 7.45 -6.08
N SER A 26 4.91 8.58 -6.55
CA SER A 26 5.41 9.90 -6.16
C SER A 26 5.29 10.13 -4.64
N HIS A 27 4.14 9.79 -4.06
CA HIS A 27 3.91 9.94 -2.62
C HIS A 27 4.83 9.04 -1.79
N LEU A 28 4.96 7.78 -2.21
CA LEU A 28 5.84 6.80 -1.58
C LEU A 28 7.30 7.26 -1.59
N HIS A 29 7.81 7.80 -2.70
CA HIS A 29 9.17 8.35 -2.76
C HIS A 29 9.38 9.56 -1.86
N THR A 30 8.41 10.48 -1.78
CA THR A 30 8.51 11.63 -0.86
C THR A 30 8.64 11.16 0.58
N LEU A 31 7.74 10.29 1.03
CA LEU A 31 7.76 9.75 2.39
C LEU A 31 9.03 8.94 2.68
N ALA A 32 9.51 8.18 1.70
CA ALA A 32 10.75 7.42 1.83
C ALA A 32 11.96 8.31 2.03
N ARG A 33 12.08 9.40 1.26
CA ARG A 33 13.16 10.40 1.42
C ARG A 33 13.14 11.03 2.81
N GLU A 34 11.96 11.37 3.31
CA GLU A 34 11.80 11.98 4.64
C GLU A 34 12.10 10.99 5.77
N ALA A 35 11.77 9.71 5.57
CA ALA A 35 12.12 8.64 6.50
C ALA A 35 13.58 8.16 6.36
N GLY A 36 14.36 8.69 5.41
CA GLY A 36 15.71 8.21 5.11
C GLY A 36 15.76 6.76 4.61
N ARG A 37 14.70 6.29 3.92
CA ARG A 37 14.57 4.93 3.40
C ARG A 37 14.59 4.92 1.87
N GLU A 38 15.05 3.80 1.33
CA GLU A 38 14.89 3.48 -0.09
C GLU A 38 13.63 2.65 -0.32
N VAL A 39 12.98 2.89 -1.46
CA VAL A 39 11.82 2.13 -1.91
C VAL A 39 12.16 1.51 -3.25
N PRO A 40 12.13 0.16 -3.37
CA PRO A 40 12.38 -0.48 -4.65
C PRO A 40 11.21 -0.26 -5.61
N ASP A 41 11.55 -0.21 -6.90
CA ASP A 41 10.59 -0.10 -8.00
C ASP A 41 9.69 -1.33 -8.15
N GLY A 42 8.70 -1.24 -9.04
CA GLY A 42 7.90 -2.38 -9.48
C GLY A 42 6.87 -2.91 -8.47
N LYS A 43 6.61 -2.17 -7.39
CA LYS A 43 5.59 -2.54 -6.41
C LYS A 43 4.18 -2.48 -6.99
N THR A 44 3.33 -3.34 -6.47
CA THR A 44 1.90 -3.28 -6.75
C THR A 44 1.24 -2.11 -6.01
N LYS A 45 0.05 -1.70 -6.46
CA LYS A 45 -0.80 -0.71 -5.82
C LYS A 45 -1.07 -1.08 -4.36
N ALA A 46 -1.28 -2.35 -4.08
CA ALA A 46 -1.45 -2.88 -2.73
C ALA A 46 -0.23 -2.64 -1.86
N GLN A 47 0.93 -3.07 -2.35
CA GLN A 47 2.20 -2.93 -1.65
C GLN A 47 2.57 -1.46 -1.43
N ALA A 48 2.34 -0.60 -2.43
CA ALA A 48 2.59 0.83 -2.32
C ALA A 48 1.71 1.48 -1.24
N SER A 49 0.42 1.13 -1.16
CA SER A 49 -0.46 1.65 -0.11
C SER A 49 0.00 1.25 1.29
N ARG A 50 0.35 -0.02 1.49
CA ARG A 50 0.82 -0.51 2.80
C ARG A 50 2.10 0.20 3.25
N LEU A 51 3.02 0.46 2.32
CA LEU A 51 4.26 1.19 2.61
C LEU A 51 4.02 2.68 2.86
N ILE A 52 3.09 3.31 2.16
CA ILE A 52 2.68 4.69 2.43
C ILE A 52 2.18 4.79 3.88
N ASP A 53 1.29 3.88 4.31
CA ASP A 53 0.77 3.88 5.68
C ASP A 53 1.89 3.68 6.72
N GLU A 54 2.86 2.80 6.43
CA GLU A 54 4.03 2.57 7.29
C GLU A 54 4.90 3.82 7.41
N LEU A 55 5.26 4.44 6.28
CA LEU A 55 6.14 5.60 6.24
C LEU A 55 5.46 6.86 6.80
N GLN A 56 4.14 7.01 6.62
CA GLN A 56 3.39 8.09 7.27
C GLN A 56 3.46 7.99 8.80
N ARG A 57 3.33 6.79 9.36
CA ARG A 57 3.50 6.59 10.82
C ARG A 57 4.94 6.88 11.25
N GLN A 58 5.93 6.42 10.49
CA GLN A 58 7.35 6.64 10.81
C GLN A 58 7.74 8.13 10.76
N THR A 59 7.18 8.89 9.82
CA THR A 59 7.47 10.32 9.65
C THR A 59 6.59 11.23 10.53
N GLY A 60 5.73 10.66 11.39
CA GLY A 60 4.84 11.42 12.27
C GLY A 60 3.68 12.11 11.56
N ARG A 61 3.30 11.65 10.36
CA ARG A 61 2.16 12.17 9.56
C ARG A 61 0.92 11.27 9.55
N GLY A 62 0.90 10.22 10.36
CA GLY A 62 -0.28 9.35 10.47
C GLY A 62 -1.50 10.15 10.92
N ALA A 63 -2.55 10.17 10.08
CA ALA A 63 -3.77 10.92 10.31
C ALA A 63 -4.30 10.69 11.73
N GLY A 64 -4.40 11.78 12.50
CA GLY A 64 -5.43 11.94 13.52
C GLY A 64 -6.76 12.25 12.86
#